data_AF-A0A7K2VIN9-F1
#
_entry.id   AF-A0A7K2VIN9-F1
#
_cell.length_a   1.000
_cell.length_b   1.000
_cell.length_c   1.000
_cell.angle_alpha   90.00
_cell.angle_beta   90.00
_cell.angle_gamma   90.00
#
_symmetry.space_group_name_H-M   'P 1'
#
loop_
_entity.id
_entity.type
_entity.pdbx_description
1 polymer ?
#
loop_
_entity_poly.entity_id
_entity_poly.type
_entity_poly.pdbx_seq_one_letter_code
_entity_poly.pdbx_strand_id
1 'polypeptide(L)'
;MAETAFSIKNDQPDWFRHAVFYEVLARSFADSDGDGTGDLKGLTDKLDYLSWLGIDCLWLPPFFASPLRDGGYDISDYRTVLREFGRIDDFVALLEAAHSRGIRVIIDLVMNHTSDAHPWFEQSRSDPEGPYGDFYMWADDDRGYSQARIIFVDTEKSNWTYDPVRRQYYWHRFFSHQPDLNYDNPRVQDAMLDVLRFWLDLGIDGFRLDAVPYLFAREGTDCENLPETHGFLKLVRKVVDDEYPGRVLLAEANQWPRDAVDYFGDPATGGDECHMAFHFPLMPRIFMAVRQENRLPISDILAATPDIPDGSQWVIFLRNHDELTLEMVTDEERDYMWAEYAQDPRMRANIGIRRRLAPLLDNDRDRIELCTALLLSLPGSPILYYGDEIGMGDNIWL
;
A
#
# COMPACT_ATOMS: atom_id res chain seq x y z
N MET A 1 23.34 28.80 -17.70
CA MET A 1 21.97 29.34 -17.69
C MET A 1 21.02 28.26 -18.15
N ALA A 2 20.41 27.60 -17.17
CA ALA A 2 19.08 26.99 -17.20
C ALA A 2 18.78 26.62 -15.73
N GLU A 3 18.71 27.66 -14.88
CA GLU A 3 17.99 27.58 -13.62
C GLU A 3 16.50 27.62 -13.99
N THR A 4 15.87 26.46 -14.04
CA THR A 4 14.42 26.33 -13.89
C THR A 4 14.19 25.28 -12.82
N ALA A 5 14.47 25.68 -11.58
CA ALA A 5 13.96 24.99 -10.41
C ALA A 5 12.46 25.27 -10.31
N PHE A 6 11.66 24.48 -11.01
CA PHE A 6 10.27 24.22 -10.60
C PHE A 6 10.28 23.09 -9.58
N SER A 7 11.02 23.31 -8.49
CA SER A 7 11.04 22.41 -7.33
C SER A 7 9.93 22.87 -6.42
N ILE A 8 8.98 21.99 -6.08
CA ILE A 8 8.32 22.09 -4.78
C ILE A 8 9.47 22.24 -3.77
N LYS A 9 9.45 23.31 -2.99
CA LYS A 9 10.52 23.50 -2.03
C LYS A 9 10.42 22.36 -1.00
N ASN A 10 11.44 21.51 -0.96
CA ASN A 10 11.62 20.52 0.12
C ASN A 10 12.02 21.18 1.45
N ASP A 11 11.64 22.45 1.66
CA ASP A 11 11.91 23.20 2.89
C ASP A 11 10.86 22.97 3.98
N GLN A 12 9.84 22.15 3.70
CA GLN A 12 8.80 21.75 4.65
C GLN A 12 8.86 20.24 4.91
N PRO A 13 9.61 19.77 5.93
CA PRO A 13 9.70 18.34 6.24
C PRO A 13 8.34 17.74 6.64
N ASP A 14 7.42 18.56 7.16
CA ASP A 14 6.11 18.15 7.67
C ASP A 14 4.96 18.27 6.64
N TRP A 15 5.25 18.44 5.36
CA TRP A 15 4.23 18.73 4.33
C TRP A 15 3.09 17.70 4.31
N PHE A 16 3.42 16.43 4.56
CA PHE A 16 2.48 15.32 4.53
C PHE A 16 1.39 15.43 5.60
N ARG A 17 1.62 16.19 6.67
CA ARG A 17 0.66 16.42 7.76
C ARG A 17 -0.51 17.33 7.36
N HIS A 18 -0.32 18.10 6.29
CA HIS A 18 -1.29 19.06 5.77
C HIS A 18 -1.87 18.64 4.42
N ALA A 19 -1.38 17.54 3.85
CA ALA A 19 -1.72 17.11 2.51
C ALA A 19 -3.05 16.35 2.46
N VAL A 20 -3.82 16.60 1.40
CA VAL A 20 -4.87 15.70 0.92
C VAL A 20 -4.28 14.79 -0.16
N PHE A 21 -4.29 13.49 0.10
CA PHE A 21 -3.82 12.48 -0.84
C PHE A 21 -4.93 12.02 -1.78
N TYR A 22 -4.55 11.59 -2.98
CA TYR A 22 -5.45 11.04 -3.97
C TYR A 22 -4.85 9.77 -4.57
N GLU A 23 -5.46 8.64 -4.26
CA GLU A 23 -5.09 7.32 -4.78
C GLU A 23 -5.69 7.12 -6.16
N VAL A 24 -4.84 6.90 -7.18
CA VAL A 24 -5.28 6.78 -8.56
C VAL A 24 -4.52 5.72 -9.34
N LEU A 25 -5.26 4.79 -9.95
CA LEU A 25 -4.72 3.76 -10.84
C LEU A 25 -4.47 4.33 -12.24
N ALA A 26 -3.22 4.34 -12.69
CA ALA A 26 -2.86 4.79 -14.04
C ALA A 26 -3.71 4.10 -15.12
N ARG A 27 -3.85 2.77 -14.99
CA ARG A 27 -4.64 1.90 -15.87
C ARG A 27 -6.10 2.33 -16.08
N SER A 28 -6.70 3.01 -15.11
CA SER A 28 -8.15 3.22 -15.06
C SER A 28 -8.55 4.70 -15.06
N PHE A 29 -7.59 5.62 -15.16
CA PHE A 29 -7.89 7.04 -15.04
C PHE A 29 -8.12 7.74 -16.40
N ALA A 30 -7.17 7.63 -17.32
CA ALA A 30 -7.27 8.23 -18.65
C ALA A 30 -6.34 7.53 -19.66
N ASP A 31 -6.91 7.14 -20.80
CA ASP A 31 -6.23 6.57 -21.97
C ASP A 31 -5.89 7.71 -22.96
N SER A 32 -4.60 7.89 -23.27
CA SER A 32 -4.12 8.96 -24.15
C SER A 32 -3.94 8.55 -25.61
N ASP A 33 -3.83 7.25 -25.91
CA ASP A 33 -3.52 6.75 -27.25
C ASP A 33 -4.63 5.89 -27.88
N GLY A 34 -5.69 5.60 -27.13
CA GLY A 34 -6.90 4.93 -27.57
C GLY A 34 -6.78 3.40 -27.61
N ASP A 35 -5.82 2.81 -26.89
CA ASP A 35 -5.65 1.35 -26.84
C ASP A 35 -6.62 0.64 -25.87
N GLY A 36 -7.39 1.40 -25.10
CA GLY A 36 -8.37 0.92 -24.12
C GLY A 36 -7.83 0.83 -22.68
N THR A 37 -6.59 1.23 -22.45
CA THR A 37 -5.92 1.20 -21.15
C THR A 37 -5.44 2.60 -20.77
N GLY A 38 -5.64 2.99 -19.52
CA GLY A 38 -5.09 4.25 -19.03
C GLY A 38 -3.57 4.21 -18.91
N ASP A 39 -2.92 5.36 -19.13
CA ASP A 39 -1.47 5.47 -19.19
C ASP A 39 -0.96 6.75 -18.48
N LEU A 40 0.37 6.84 -18.29
CA LEU A 40 0.98 7.95 -17.54
C LEU A 40 0.82 9.32 -18.24
N LYS A 41 0.73 9.36 -19.57
CA LYS A 41 0.46 10.61 -20.30
C LYS A 41 -0.99 11.04 -20.12
N GLY A 42 -1.92 10.09 -20.19
CA GLY A 42 -3.32 10.32 -19.90
C GLY A 42 -3.51 10.87 -18.50
N LEU A 43 -2.82 10.32 -17.50
CA LEU A 43 -2.81 10.87 -16.14
C LEU A 43 -2.22 12.30 -16.09
N THR A 44 -1.12 12.54 -16.80
CA THR A 44 -0.50 13.88 -16.91
C THR A 44 -1.50 14.91 -17.47
N ASP A 45 -2.27 14.54 -18.50
CA ASP A 45 -3.30 15.39 -19.12
C ASP A 45 -4.46 15.73 -18.17
N LYS A 46 -4.60 15.01 -17.06
CA LYS A 46 -5.64 15.23 -16.04
C LYS A 46 -5.14 15.93 -14.77
N LEU A 47 -3.86 16.31 -14.69
CA LEU A 47 -3.34 17.03 -13.53
C LEU A 47 -4.06 18.37 -13.28
N ASP A 48 -4.59 19.03 -14.32
CA ASP A 48 -5.39 20.26 -14.14
C ASP A 48 -6.71 19.99 -13.39
N TYR A 49 -7.33 18.83 -13.62
CA TYR A 49 -8.52 18.40 -12.87
C TYR A 49 -8.15 18.14 -11.40
N LEU A 50 -7.06 17.41 -11.15
CA LEU A 50 -6.61 17.10 -9.81
C LEU A 50 -6.19 18.35 -9.03
N SER A 51 -5.51 19.30 -9.69
CA SER A 51 -5.20 20.60 -9.13
C SER A 51 -6.46 21.41 -8.81
N TRP A 52 -7.47 21.41 -9.70
CA TRP A 52 -8.76 22.03 -9.44
C TRP A 52 -9.50 21.40 -8.27
N LEU A 53 -9.43 20.07 -8.13
CA LEU A 53 -10.04 19.33 -7.02
C LEU A 53 -9.42 19.72 -5.67
N GLY A 54 -8.15 20.16 -5.69
CA GLY A 54 -7.45 20.68 -4.53
C GLY A 54 -6.66 19.63 -3.76
N ILE A 55 -6.18 18.59 -4.44
CA ILE A 55 -5.30 17.58 -3.83
C ILE A 55 -3.86 18.11 -3.75
N ASP A 56 -3.09 17.61 -2.77
CA ASP A 56 -1.70 18.00 -2.56
C ASP A 56 -0.71 16.90 -2.96
N CYS A 57 -1.14 15.64 -2.97
CA CYS A 57 -0.30 14.49 -3.30
C CYS A 57 -1.06 13.43 -4.09
N LEU A 58 -0.51 13.00 -5.23
CA LEU A 58 -0.93 11.76 -5.87
C LEU A 58 -0.25 10.59 -5.18
N TRP A 59 -1.02 9.53 -4.93
CA TRP A 59 -0.50 8.20 -4.66
C TRP A 59 -0.80 7.31 -5.87
N LEU A 60 0.27 6.80 -6.48
CA LEU A 60 0.20 5.86 -7.59
C LEU A 60 0.45 4.43 -7.09
N PRO A 61 -0.56 3.55 -7.16
CA PRO A 61 -0.34 2.11 -7.03
C PRO A 61 0.63 1.57 -8.09
N PRO A 62 1.08 0.30 -7.98
CA PRO A 62 2.14 -0.24 -8.82
C PRO A 62 1.89 -0.04 -10.33
N PHE A 63 2.85 0.60 -10.99
CA PHE A 63 2.88 0.79 -12.45
C PHE A 63 4.12 0.13 -13.10
N PHE A 64 4.79 -0.75 -12.34
CA PHE A 64 6.00 -1.45 -12.75
C PHE A 64 5.68 -2.59 -13.72
N ALA A 65 6.71 -3.10 -14.40
CA ALA A 65 6.59 -4.31 -15.18
C ALA A 65 6.09 -5.45 -14.28
N SER A 66 5.02 -6.10 -14.73
CA SER A 66 4.27 -7.10 -13.97
C SER A 66 3.45 -7.95 -14.96
N PRO A 67 3.19 -9.23 -14.68
CA PRO A 67 2.21 -10.02 -15.40
C PRO A 67 0.75 -9.67 -15.02
N LEU A 68 0.54 -8.74 -14.08
CA LEU A 68 -0.76 -8.23 -13.62
C LEU A 68 -1.68 -9.31 -13.07
N ARG A 69 -1.11 -10.32 -12.40
CA ARG A 69 -1.90 -11.39 -11.77
C ARG A 69 -2.46 -10.97 -10.41
N ASP A 70 -1.91 -9.89 -9.84
CA ASP A 70 -2.44 -9.22 -8.65
C ASP A 70 -2.45 -7.70 -8.83
N GLY A 71 -3.06 -7.22 -9.92
CA GLY A 71 -3.25 -5.78 -10.16
C GLY A 71 -1.96 -4.95 -10.37
N GLY A 72 -0.79 -5.59 -10.42
CA GLY A 72 0.52 -4.93 -10.49
C GLY A 72 1.39 -5.12 -9.26
N TYR A 73 0.84 -5.67 -8.16
CA TYR A 73 1.59 -5.97 -6.93
C TYR A 73 2.56 -7.15 -7.12
N ASP A 74 2.33 -8.01 -8.10
CA ASP A 74 3.29 -9.01 -8.56
C ASP A 74 4.34 -8.40 -9.51
N ILE A 75 5.33 -7.70 -8.96
CA ILE A 75 6.37 -6.98 -9.73
C ILE A 75 7.41 -7.93 -10.34
N SER A 76 7.64 -7.84 -11.65
CA SER A 76 8.68 -8.60 -12.37
C SER A 76 9.94 -7.79 -12.69
N ASP A 77 9.88 -6.46 -12.64
CA ASP A 77 11.04 -5.56 -12.65
C ASP A 77 10.70 -4.21 -11.99
N TYR A 78 11.30 -3.96 -10.83
CA TYR A 78 11.10 -2.74 -10.03
C TYR A 78 11.51 -1.43 -10.71
N ARG A 79 12.32 -1.46 -11.77
CA ARG A 79 12.87 -0.24 -12.42
C ARG A 79 12.30 0.03 -13.80
N THR A 80 11.42 -0.84 -14.27
CA THR A 80 10.80 -0.73 -15.59
C THR A 80 9.32 -0.41 -15.42
N VAL A 81 8.84 0.62 -16.11
CA VAL A 81 7.40 0.93 -16.22
C VAL A 81 6.73 -0.14 -17.07
N LEU A 82 5.52 -0.58 -16.68
CA LEU A 82 4.73 -1.50 -17.49
C LEU A 82 4.50 -0.89 -18.87
N ARG A 83 4.74 -1.67 -19.92
CA ARG A 83 4.69 -1.20 -21.31
C ARG A 83 3.36 -0.52 -21.67
N GLU A 84 2.24 -1.01 -21.13
CA GLU A 84 0.90 -0.45 -21.34
C GLU A 84 0.73 0.93 -20.70
N PHE A 85 1.51 1.27 -19.67
CA PHE A 85 1.45 2.58 -19.01
C PHE A 85 2.42 3.60 -19.59
N GLY A 86 3.36 3.17 -20.45
CA GLY A 86 4.33 4.03 -21.12
C GLY A 86 5.77 3.66 -20.78
N ARG A 87 6.62 4.69 -20.66
CA ARG A 87 8.06 4.56 -20.36
C ARG A 87 8.44 5.38 -19.14
N ILE A 88 9.65 5.14 -18.62
CA ILE A 88 10.21 5.93 -17.52
C ILE A 88 10.27 7.44 -17.82
N ASP A 89 10.50 7.81 -19.09
CA ASP A 89 10.49 9.22 -19.52
C ASP A 89 9.10 9.86 -19.35
N ASP A 90 8.03 9.08 -19.54
CA ASP A 90 6.65 9.55 -19.34
C ASP A 90 6.34 9.72 -17.84
N PHE A 91 6.92 8.87 -16.98
CA PHE A 91 6.84 9.05 -15.53
C PHE A 91 7.57 10.31 -15.06
N VAL A 92 8.78 10.58 -15.58
CA VAL A 92 9.51 11.82 -15.26
C VAL A 92 8.71 13.04 -15.71
N ALA A 93 8.09 12.99 -16.90
CA ALA A 93 7.23 14.08 -17.37
C ALA A 93 5.99 14.31 -16.47
N LEU A 94 5.35 13.22 -16.00
CA LEU A 94 4.26 13.29 -15.02
C LEU A 94 4.73 13.96 -13.72
N LEU A 95 5.88 13.55 -13.20
CA LEU A 95 6.46 14.08 -11.97
C LEU A 95 6.74 15.59 -12.09
N GLU A 96 7.42 16.02 -13.15
CA GLU A 96 7.69 17.44 -13.42
C GLU A 96 6.39 18.24 -13.55
N ALA A 97 5.39 17.71 -14.26
CA ALA A 97 4.11 18.36 -14.44
C ALA A 97 3.30 18.46 -13.13
N ALA A 98 3.34 17.45 -12.27
CA ALA A 98 2.72 17.46 -10.95
C ALA A 98 3.40 18.49 -10.05
N HIS A 99 4.73 18.48 -9.98
CA HIS A 99 5.53 19.42 -9.19
C HIS A 99 5.31 20.87 -9.61
N SER A 100 5.17 21.14 -10.92
CA SER A 100 4.86 22.49 -11.43
C SER A 100 3.51 23.04 -10.95
N ARG A 101 2.60 22.17 -10.51
CA ARG A 101 1.28 22.49 -9.94
C ARG A 101 1.26 22.44 -8.41
N GLY A 102 2.40 22.22 -7.77
CA GLY A 102 2.49 22.05 -6.31
C GLY A 102 1.98 20.71 -5.81
N ILE A 103 1.79 19.74 -6.70
CA ILE A 103 1.31 18.40 -6.37
C ILE A 103 2.49 17.46 -6.24
N ARG A 104 2.60 16.79 -5.10
CA ARG A 104 3.61 15.75 -4.84
C ARG A 104 3.16 14.39 -5.39
N VAL A 105 4.11 13.47 -5.56
CA VAL A 105 3.84 12.12 -6.05
C VAL A 105 4.55 11.11 -5.15
N ILE A 106 3.78 10.25 -4.50
CA ILE A 106 4.28 9.02 -3.88
C ILE A 106 3.88 7.82 -4.74
N ILE A 107 4.70 6.78 -4.69
CA ILE A 107 4.44 5.53 -5.41
C ILE A 107 4.40 4.35 -4.43
N ASP A 108 3.73 3.29 -4.82
CA ASP A 108 3.82 2.02 -4.11
C ASP A 108 5.21 1.40 -4.21
N LEU A 109 5.69 0.83 -3.11
CA LEU A 109 6.87 -0.01 -3.07
C LEU A 109 6.51 -1.33 -2.39
N VAL A 110 6.37 -2.38 -3.21
CA VAL A 110 6.12 -3.75 -2.75
C VAL A 110 7.40 -4.33 -2.17
N MET A 111 7.48 -4.31 -0.84
CA MET A 111 8.68 -4.69 -0.11
C MET A 111 8.76 -6.21 0.08
N ASN A 112 7.63 -6.86 0.35
CA ASN A 112 7.63 -8.23 0.86
C ASN A 112 8.01 -9.30 -0.19
N HIS A 113 7.56 -9.12 -1.43
CA HIS A 113 7.58 -10.17 -2.44
C HIS A 113 7.81 -9.61 -3.84
N THR A 114 8.13 -10.49 -4.79
CA THR A 114 8.16 -10.19 -6.23
C THR A 114 7.21 -11.12 -6.97
N SER A 115 6.98 -10.89 -8.27
CA SER A 115 6.41 -11.91 -9.16
C SER A 115 7.30 -13.15 -9.24
N ASP A 116 6.70 -14.32 -9.47
CA ASP A 116 7.40 -15.54 -9.88
C ASP A 116 8.07 -15.40 -11.26
N ALA A 117 7.72 -14.39 -12.05
CA ALA A 117 8.39 -14.04 -13.30
C ALA A 117 9.61 -13.11 -13.10
N HIS A 118 9.90 -12.67 -11.87
CA HIS A 118 11.03 -11.79 -11.59
C HIS A 118 12.37 -12.53 -11.87
N PRO A 119 13.36 -11.91 -12.55
CA PRO A 119 14.64 -12.55 -12.85
C PRO A 119 15.39 -13.08 -11.63
N TRP A 120 15.16 -12.51 -10.44
CA TRP A 120 15.71 -13.04 -9.18
C TRP A 120 15.11 -14.41 -8.85
N PHE A 121 13.78 -14.58 -8.96
CA PHE A 121 13.13 -15.86 -8.65
C PHE A 121 13.48 -16.92 -9.68
N GLU A 122 13.49 -16.57 -10.97
CA GLU A 122 13.90 -17.48 -12.04
C GLU A 122 15.33 -18.01 -11.83
N GLN A 123 16.26 -17.15 -11.42
CA GLN A 123 17.62 -17.57 -11.08
C GLN A 123 17.67 -18.36 -9.77
N SER A 124 16.92 -17.95 -8.75
CA SER A 124 16.83 -18.65 -7.47
C SER A 124 16.35 -20.09 -7.66
N ARG A 125 15.30 -20.31 -8.48
CA ARG A 125 14.76 -21.65 -8.71
C ARG A 125 15.65 -22.54 -9.60
N SER A 126 16.42 -21.94 -10.51
CA SER A 126 17.24 -22.69 -11.48
C SER A 126 18.68 -22.94 -11.05
N ASP A 127 19.25 -22.08 -10.20
CA ASP A 127 20.62 -22.19 -9.68
C ASP A 127 20.66 -21.92 -8.16
N PRO A 128 20.36 -22.94 -7.33
CA PRO A 128 20.32 -22.78 -5.87
C PRO A 128 21.65 -22.36 -5.23
N GLU A 129 22.79 -22.66 -5.87
CA GLU A 129 24.14 -22.26 -5.40
C GLU A 129 24.58 -20.92 -6.02
N GLY A 130 23.75 -20.34 -6.88
CA GLY A 130 24.01 -19.10 -7.59
C GLY A 130 23.80 -17.86 -6.72
N PRO A 131 24.06 -16.66 -7.28
CA PRO A 131 23.96 -15.41 -6.54
C PRO A 131 22.53 -15.10 -6.07
N TYR A 132 21.49 -15.72 -6.62
CA TYR A 132 20.09 -15.52 -6.21
C TYR A 132 19.50 -16.73 -5.47
N GLY A 133 20.32 -17.76 -5.16
CA GLY A 133 19.87 -18.98 -4.49
C GLY A 133 19.07 -18.72 -3.22
N ASP A 134 19.53 -17.79 -2.38
CA ASP A 134 18.91 -17.42 -1.10
C ASP A 134 18.18 -16.06 -1.15
N PHE A 135 17.76 -15.59 -2.32
CA PHE A 135 16.94 -14.36 -2.42
C PHE A 135 15.49 -14.56 -1.98
N TYR A 136 15.03 -15.82 -1.90
CA TYR A 136 13.69 -16.20 -1.50
C TYR A 136 13.77 -17.26 -0.41
N MET A 137 12.66 -17.45 0.29
CA MET A 137 12.58 -18.37 1.41
C MET A 137 12.22 -19.78 0.92
N TRP A 138 13.17 -20.70 1.00
CA TRP A 138 13.02 -22.08 0.52
C TRP A 138 13.05 -23.10 1.67
N ALA A 139 12.29 -24.19 1.53
CA ALA A 139 12.25 -25.30 2.48
C ALA A 139 12.05 -26.66 1.78
N ASP A 140 12.50 -27.74 2.40
CA ASP A 140 12.32 -29.11 1.87
C ASP A 140 10.91 -29.66 2.11
N ASP A 141 10.17 -29.10 3.06
CA ASP A 141 8.77 -29.41 3.35
C ASP A 141 7.94 -28.14 3.61
N ASP A 142 6.63 -28.29 3.77
CA ASP A 142 5.64 -27.21 3.93
C ASP A 142 5.24 -26.97 5.39
N ARG A 143 6.08 -27.37 6.35
CA ARG A 143 5.71 -27.39 7.79
C ARG A 143 6.18 -26.17 8.57
N GLY A 144 7.09 -25.38 7.99
CA GLY A 144 7.62 -24.19 8.63
C GLY A 144 6.56 -23.11 8.84
N TYR A 145 6.73 -22.29 9.87
CA TYR A 145 5.89 -21.12 10.18
C TYR A 145 4.39 -21.42 10.36
N SER A 146 4.06 -22.60 10.90
CA SER A 146 2.67 -23.09 11.01
C SER A 146 1.67 -22.23 11.81
N GLN A 147 2.13 -21.20 12.53
CA GLN A 147 1.25 -20.25 13.24
C GLN A 147 0.88 -19.02 12.39
N ALA A 148 1.54 -18.80 11.25
CA ALA A 148 1.18 -17.73 10.34
C ALA A 148 -0.15 -18.04 9.64
N ARG A 149 -1.06 -17.07 9.64
CA ARG A 149 -2.33 -17.19 8.93
C ARG A 149 -2.14 -17.10 7.42
N ILE A 150 -3.12 -17.61 6.67
CA ILE A 150 -3.26 -17.38 5.23
C ILE A 150 -4.06 -16.09 5.04
N ILE A 151 -3.57 -15.15 4.24
CA ILE A 151 -4.26 -13.86 3.98
C ILE A 151 -5.36 -14.07 2.94
N PHE A 152 -5.01 -14.61 1.77
CA PHE A 152 -5.96 -14.89 0.68
C PHE A 152 -6.62 -16.25 0.81
N VAL A 153 -7.40 -16.41 1.90
CA VAL A 153 -8.05 -17.67 2.30
C VAL A 153 -9.00 -18.27 1.25
N ASP A 154 -9.53 -17.44 0.34
CA ASP A 154 -10.43 -17.90 -0.71
C ASP A 154 -9.70 -18.57 -1.88
N THR A 155 -8.39 -18.33 -2.01
CA THR A 155 -7.58 -18.80 -3.14
C THR A 155 -6.46 -19.74 -2.71
N GLU A 156 -5.70 -19.36 -1.69
CA GLU A 156 -4.51 -20.09 -1.25
C GLU A 156 -4.86 -21.08 -0.15
N LYS A 157 -4.25 -22.28 -0.24
CA LYS A 157 -4.47 -23.37 0.73
C LYS A 157 -3.35 -23.48 1.76
N SER A 158 -2.22 -22.84 1.47
CA SER A 158 -1.00 -22.88 2.25
C SER A 158 -0.18 -21.63 1.88
N ASN A 159 0.68 -21.20 2.80
CA ASN A 159 1.72 -20.19 2.53
C ASN A 159 2.99 -20.81 1.93
N TRP A 160 2.99 -22.13 1.66
CA TRP A 160 4.07 -22.85 1.00
C TRP A 160 3.57 -23.47 -0.31
N THR A 161 4.28 -23.20 -1.40
CA THR A 161 4.02 -23.81 -2.72
C THR A 161 5.24 -24.58 -3.20
N TYR A 162 5.03 -25.78 -3.74
CA TYR A 162 6.10 -26.62 -4.29
C TYR A 162 6.54 -26.12 -5.67
N ASP A 163 7.81 -25.78 -5.82
CA ASP A 163 8.40 -25.46 -7.12
C ASP A 163 8.93 -26.74 -7.82
N PRO A 164 8.45 -27.08 -9.03
CA PRO A 164 8.85 -28.30 -9.72
C PRO A 164 10.27 -28.25 -10.31
N VAL A 165 10.88 -27.07 -10.45
CA VAL A 165 12.22 -26.89 -11.01
C VAL A 165 13.27 -27.13 -9.92
N ARG A 166 13.15 -26.38 -8.81
CA ARG A 166 14.03 -26.46 -7.64
C ARG A 166 13.74 -27.68 -6.77
N ARG A 167 12.54 -28.25 -6.87
CA ARG A 167 12.05 -29.39 -6.08
C ARG A 167 12.01 -29.14 -4.57
N GLN A 168 11.73 -27.89 -4.20
CA GLN A 168 11.57 -27.41 -2.84
C GLN A 168 10.29 -26.57 -2.76
N TYR A 169 9.83 -26.32 -1.55
CA TYR A 169 8.76 -25.38 -1.29
C TYR A 169 9.32 -23.97 -1.13
N TYR A 170 8.59 -22.96 -1.61
CA TYR A 170 8.88 -21.56 -1.32
C TYR A 170 7.72 -20.90 -0.57
N TRP A 171 8.08 -19.93 0.27
CA TRP A 171 7.12 -19.16 1.07
C TRP A 171 6.46 -18.07 0.23
N HIS A 172 5.18 -17.84 0.49
CA HIS A 172 4.42 -16.69 0.00
C HIS A 172 3.32 -16.33 0.99
N ARG A 173 3.19 -15.04 1.34
CA ARG A 173 2.08 -14.55 2.19
C ARG A 173 0.81 -14.24 1.41
N PHE A 174 0.99 -13.90 0.14
CA PHE A 174 -0.06 -13.55 -0.82
C PHE A 174 -0.27 -14.73 -1.78
N PHE A 175 -0.48 -14.49 -3.07
CA PHE A 175 -0.64 -15.58 -4.02
C PHE A 175 0.65 -16.38 -4.23
N SER A 176 0.50 -17.64 -4.63
CA SER A 176 1.61 -18.53 -4.97
C SER A 176 2.54 -17.98 -6.04
N HIS A 177 2.09 -17.04 -6.88
CA HIS A 177 2.94 -16.35 -7.86
C HIS A 177 3.61 -15.08 -7.34
N GLN A 178 3.55 -14.84 -6.04
CA GLN A 178 4.20 -13.76 -5.32
C GLN A 178 5.17 -14.33 -4.26
N PRO A 179 6.28 -14.99 -4.68
CA PRO A 179 7.26 -15.52 -3.75
C PRO A 179 7.88 -14.42 -2.87
N ASP A 180 7.91 -14.69 -1.57
CA ASP A 180 8.43 -13.77 -0.56
C ASP A 180 9.96 -13.67 -0.60
N LEU A 181 10.46 -12.44 -0.52
CA LEU A 181 11.88 -12.14 -0.44
C LEU A 181 12.44 -12.56 0.91
N ASN A 182 13.67 -13.09 0.92
CA ASN A 182 14.34 -13.51 2.14
C ASN A 182 15.11 -12.35 2.78
N TYR A 183 14.48 -11.64 3.70
CA TYR A 183 15.11 -10.51 4.39
C TYR A 183 16.21 -10.88 5.39
N ASP A 184 16.38 -12.16 5.76
CA ASP A 184 17.58 -12.61 6.51
C ASP A 184 18.85 -12.53 5.64
N ASN A 185 18.71 -12.45 4.31
CA ASN A 185 19.82 -12.24 3.40
C ASN A 185 20.12 -10.74 3.26
N PRO A 186 21.29 -10.24 3.71
CA PRO A 186 21.62 -8.82 3.61
C PRO A 186 21.65 -8.32 2.16
N ARG A 187 21.87 -9.19 1.17
CA ARG A 187 21.85 -8.81 -0.24
C ARG A 187 20.44 -8.48 -0.75
N VAL A 188 19.41 -9.05 -0.14
CA VAL A 188 18.01 -8.68 -0.41
C VAL A 188 17.73 -7.30 0.17
N GLN A 189 18.16 -7.05 1.42
CA GLN A 189 18.05 -5.73 2.04
C GLN A 189 18.74 -4.64 1.20
N ASP A 190 19.98 -4.89 0.77
CA ASP A 190 20.73 -3.97 -0.11
C ASP A 190 20.01 -3.75 -1.45
N ALA A 191 19.50 -4.81 -2.08
CA ALA A 191 18.80 -4.71 -3.36
C ALA A 191 17.51 -3.87 -3.25
N MET A 192 16.76 -4.01 -2.15
CA MET A 192 15.54 -3.23 -1.92
C MET A 192 15.83 -1.76 -1.59
N LEU A 193 16.90 -1.48 -0.85
CA LEU A 193 17.38 -0.10 -0.66
C LEU A 193 17.84 0.53 -1.99
N ASP A 194 18.46 -0.23 -2.88
CA ASP A 194 18.84 0.24 -4.21
C ASP A 194 17.64 0.49 -5.13
N VAL A 195 16.52 -0.22 -4.96
CA VAL A 195 15.25 0.09 -5.63
C VAL A 195 14.68 1.41 -5.10
N LEU A 196 14.67 1.58 -3.79
CA LEU A 196 14.22 2.81 -3.14
C LEU A 196 15.01 4.03 -3.63
N ARG A 197 16.35 3.95 -3.62
CA ARG A 197 17.22 5.03 -4.13
C ARG A 197 16.96 5.37 -5.58
N PHE A 198 16.79 4.37 -6.44
CA PHE A 198 16.55 4.58 -7.87
C PHE A 198 15.36 5.52 -8.12
N TRP A 199 14.24 5.31 -7.43
CA TRP A 199 13.06 6.16 -7.62
C TRP A 199 13.18 7.51 -6.91
N LEU A 200 13.82 7.58 -5.74
CA LEU A 200 14.08 8.84 -5.06
C LEU A 200 15.05 9.74 -5.85
N ASP A 201 16.03 9.16 -6.54
CA ASP A 201 16.94 9.87 -7.45
C ASP A 201 16.20 10.49 -8.64
N LEU A 202 15.11 9.88 -9.10
CA LEU A 202 14.23 10.45 -10.12
C LEU A 202 13.37 11.60 -9.59
N GLY A 203 13.22 11.69 -8.26
CA GLY A 203 12.63 12.84 -7.58
C GLY A 203 11.25 12.63 -6.97
N ILE A 204 10.75 11.39 -6.84
CA ILE A 204 9.46 11.12 -6.17
C ILE A 204 9.47 11.58 -4.71
N ASP A 205 8.31 11.94 -4.18
CA ASP A 205 8.18 12.57 -2.86
C ASP A 205 8.11 11.59 -1.69
N GLY A 206 8.08 10.29 -1.98
CA GLY A 206 8.01 9.23 -0.98
C GLY A 206 7.40 7.95 -1.49
N PHE A 207 7.15 7.03 -0.56
CA PHE A 207 6.55 5.73 -0.85
C PHE A 207 5.41 5.39 0.09
N ARG A 208 4.43 4.65 -0.43
CA ARG A 208 3.63 3.73 0.37
C ARG A 208 4.36 2.39 0.39
N LEU A 209 4.81 1.97 1.57
CA LEU A 209 5.49 0.70 1.78
C LEU A 209 4.42 -0.38 1.99
N ASP A 210 4.28 -1.24 1.00
CA ASP A 210 3.27 -2.29 0.93
C ASP A 210 3.74 -3.55 1.68
N ALA A 211 2.78 -4.20 2.36
CA ALA A 211 2.97 -5.48 3.03
C ALA A 211 4.08 -5.49 4.10
N VAL A 212 4.37 -4.34 4.71
CA VAL A 212 5.49 -4.21 5.67
C VAL A 212 5.42 -5.09 6.91
N PRO A 213 4.26 -5.57 7.42
CA PRO A 213 4.27 -6.47 8.57
C PRO A 213 4.90 -7.83 8.33
N TYR A 214 5.14 -8.20 7.08
CA TYR A 214 5.38 -9.58 6.69
C TYR A 214 6.82 -9.91 6.28
N LEU A 215 7.74 -8.93 6.34
CA LEU A 215 9.09 -9.02 5.75
C LEU A 215 9.95 -10.18 6.30
N PHE A 216 9.82 -10.50 7.59
CA PHE A 216 10.56 -11.59 8.23
C PHE A 216 9.60 -12.66 8.76
N ALA A 217 10.07 -13.91 8.79
CA ALA A 217 9.35 -15.03 9.39
C ALA A 217 10.20 -15.75 10.44
N ARG A 218 9.56 -16.18 11.53
CA ARG A 218 10.21 -16.90 12.64
C ARG A 218 9.33 -18.04 13.13
N GLU A 219 9.98 -19.17 13.41
CA GLU A 219 9.29 -20.31 14.00
C GLU A 219 8.69 -19.98 15.36
N GLY A 220 7.49 -20.49 15.61
CA GLY A 220 6.76 -20.24 16.85
C GLY A 220 6.16 -18.83 16.98
N THR A 221 6.08 -18.08 15.88
CA THR A 221 5.41 -16.76 15.79
C THR A 221 4.37 -16.79 14.67
N ASP A 222 3.46 -15.82 14.65
CA ASP A 222 2.52 -15.57 13.55
C ASP A 222 3.19 -14.94 12.31
N CYS A 223 4.49 -14.63 12.38
CA CYS A 223 5.29 -14.02 11.32
C CYS A 223 4.74 -12.65 10.89
N GLU A 224 4.18 -11.89 11.83
CA GLU A 224 3.75 -10.50 11.62
C GLU A 224 4.42 -9.59 12.65
N ASN A 225 4.72 -8.34 12.28
CA ASN A 225 5.20 -7.29 13.20
C ASN A 225 6.49 -7.67 13.97
N LEU A 226 7.36 -8.50 13.37
CA LEU A 226 8.55 -8.99 14.06
C LEU A 226 9.56 -7.86 14.32
N PRO A 227 10.34 -7.91 15.42
CA PRO A 227 11.34 -6.89 15.71
C PRO A 227 12.37 -6.67 14.58
N GLU A 228 12.70 -7.72 13.82
CA GLU A 228 13.59 -7.63 12.67
C GLU A 228 12.98 -6.84 11.51
N THR A 229 11.67 -6.95 11.29
CA THR A 229 10.90 -6.13 10.35
C THR A 229 11.05 -4.65 10.70
N HIS A 230 10.77 -4.28 11.95
CA HIS A 230 10.95 -2.92 12.46
C HIS A 230 12.41 -2.46 12.36
N GLY A 231 13.38 -3.35 12.66
CA GLY A 231 14.80 -3.08 12.51
C GLY A 231 15.20 -2.69 11.08
N PHE A 232 14.63 -3.36 10.07
CA PHE A 232 14.86 -3.01 8.68
C PHE A 232 14.13 -1.71 8.28
N LEU A 233 12.91 -1.48 8.76
CA LEU A 233 12.21 -0.20 8.51
C LEU A 233 12.94 1.01 9.09
N LYS A 234 13.58 0.88 10.27
CA LYS A 234 14.48 1.91 10.82
C LYS A 234 15.67 2.20 9.90
N LEU A 235 16.22 1.16 9.26
CA LEU A 235 17.29 1.34 8.28
C LEU A 235 16.78 2.07 7.02
N VAL A 236 15.61 1.70 6.52
CA VAL A 236 14.95 2.38 5.40
C VAL A 236 14.72 3.86 5.72
N ARG A 237 14.15 4.16 6.90
CA ARG A 237 13.94 5.53 7.36
C ARG A 237 15.25 6.30 7.45
N LYS A 238 16.29 5.70 8.02
CA LYS A 238 17.62 6.33 8.11
C LYS A 238 18.19 6.70 6.74
N VAL A 239 18.08 5.82 5.75
CA VAL A 239 18.52 6.09 4.37
C VAL A 239 17.74 7.27 3.79
N VAL A 240 16.42 7.30 3.96
CA VAL A 240 15.58 8.41 3.48
C VAL A 240 15.98 9.73 4.15
N ASP A 241 16.11 9.76 5.48
CA ASP A 241 16.46 10.98 6.21
C ASP A 241 17.87 11.49 5.88
N ASP A 242 18.85 10.59 5.74
CA ASP A 242 20.25 10.96 5.47
C ASP A 242 20.47 11.41 4.01
N GLU A 243 19.84 10.74 3.05
CA GLU A 243 20.12 10.92 1.61
C GLU A 243 19.06 11.77 0.89
N TYR A 244 17.80 11.75 1.35
CA TYR A 244 16.66 12.39 0.69
C TYR A 244 15.77 13.13 1.71
N PRO A 245 16.23 14.23 2.31
CA PRO A 245 15.45 14.98 3.28
C PRO A 245 14.14 15.51 2.68
N GLY A 246 13.06 15.44 3.47
CA GLY A 246 11.72 15.92 3.10
C GLY A 246 10.84 14.92 2.35
N ARG A 247 11.30 13.67 2.17
CA ARG A 247 10.49 12.58 1.58
C ARG A 247 9.76 11.81 2.66
N VAL A 248 8.64 11.19 2.27
CA VAL A 248 7.74 10.51 3.20
C VAL A 248 7.75 8.99 3.02
N LEU A 249 7.50 8.27 4.11
CA LEU A 249 7.28 6.82 4.12
C LEU A 249 5.94 6.57 4.79
N LEU A 250 5.02 5.93 4.07
CA LEU A 250 3.69 5.56 4.51
C LEU A 250 3.60 4.04 4.65
N ALA A 251 3.46 3.54 5.88
CA ALA A 251 3.27 2.11 6.14
C ALA A 251 1.85 1.66 5.83
N GLU A 252 1.72 0.61 5.03
CA GLU A 252 0.53 -0.23 5.04
C GLU A 252 0.68 -1.37 6.05
N ALA A 253 0.19 -1.10 7.26
CA ALA A 253 0.11 -2.05 8.35
C ALA A 253 -1.35 -2.20 8.80
N ASN A 254 -2.10 -3.09 8.15
CA ASN A 254 -3.46 -3.45 8.57
C ASN A 254 -3.43 -4.29 9.85
N GLN A 255 -3.20 -3.63 10.98
CA GLN A 255 -3.00 -4.23 12.30
C GLN A 255 -3.90 -3.55 13.35
N TRP A 256 -4.01 -4.15 14.55
CA TRP A 256 -4.69 -3.48 15.67
C TRP A 256 -3.97 -2.19 16.05
N PRO A 257 -4.65 -1.18 16.64
CA PRO A 257 -4.07 0.14 16.87
C PRO A 257 -2.74 0.14 17.63
N ARG A 258 -2.55 -0.79 18.57
CA ARG A 258 -1.30 -0.87 19.35
C ARG A 258 -0.12 -1.29 18.49
N ASP A 259 -0.31 -2.30 17.64
CA ASP A 259 0.74 -2.83 16.79
C ASP A 259 0.99 -1.88 15.59
N ALA A 260 -0.06 -1.23 15.09
CA ALA A 260 0.06 -0.24 14.02
C ALA A 260 0.88 0.99 14.44
N VAL A 261 0.85 1.38 15.73
CA VAL A 261 1.66 2.51 16.24
C VAL A 261 3.15 2.20 16.22
N ASP A 262 3.56 0.93 16.37
CA ASP A 262 4.97 0.56 16.39
C ASP A 262 5.68 0.89 15.07
N TYR A 263 4.94 0.98 13.96
CA TYR A 263 5.46 1.38 12.64
C TYR A 263 5.87 2.85 12.53
N PHE A 264 5.55 3.69 13.53
CA PHE A 264 6.12 5.03 13.63
C PHE A 264 7.51 5.04 14.29
N GLY A 265 7.89 3.94 14.96
CA GLY A 265 9.17 3.78 15.63
C GLY A 265 9.20 4.37 17.03
N ASP A 266 10.40 4.63 17.54
CA ASP A 266 10.62 5.03 18.93
C ASP A 266 10.15 6.48 19.20
N PRO A 267 9.16 6.71 20.09
CA PRO A 267 8.72 8.06 20.44
C PRO A 267 9.84 8.90 21.07
N ALA A 268 10.83 8.29 21.72
CA ALA A 268 11.95 9.00 22.34
C ALA A 268 12.88 9.68 21.33
N THR A 269 12.88 9.24 20.07
CA THR A 269 13.64 9.86 18.96
C THR A 269 12.78 10.80 18.11
N GLY A 270 11.48 10.90 18.40
CA GLY A 270 10.50 11.59 17.55
C GLY A 270 9.93 10.74 16.41
N GLY A 271 10.20 9.43 16.41
CA GLY A 271 9.77 8.47 15.40
C GLY A 271 10.86 8.19 14.36
N ASP A 272 11.45 7.00 14.42
CA ASP A 272 12.58 6.56 13.59
C ASP A 272 12.23 5.43 12.59
N GLU A 273 10.94 5.20 12.32
CA GLU A 273 10.45 4.29 11.27
C GLU A 273 9.64 5.05 10.22
N CYS A 274 8.38 4.69 9.96
CA CYS A 274 7.57 5.36 8.96
C CYS A 274 7.06 6.71 9.47
N HIS A 275 6.99 7.70 8.57
CA HIS A 275 6.44 9.01 8.87
C HIS A 275 4.92 8.95 9.03
N MET A 276 4.31 8.04 8.27
CA MET A 276 2.87 7.86 8.20
C MET A 276 2.51 6.38 8.30
N ALA A 277 1.33 6.09 8.81
CA ALA A 277 0.71 4.76 8.75
C ALA A 277 -0.78 4.92 8.51
N PHE A 278 -1.40 3.96 7.82
CA PHE A 278 -2.85 3.93 7.65
C PHE A 278 -3.55 3.61 8.97
N HIS A 279 -4.60 4.37 9.29
CA HIS A 279 -5.46 4.10 10.44
C HIS A 279 -6.54 3.06 10.08
N PHE A 280 -6.11 1.86 9.66
CA PHE A 280 -7.01 0.75 9.29
C PHE A 280 -8.10 0.46 10.34
N PRO A 281 -7.83 0.44 11.65
CA PRO A 281 -8.86 0.14 12.64
C PRO A 281 -10.03 1.13 12.68
N LEU A 282 -9.81 2.40 12.29
CA LEU A 282 -10.83 3.44 12.31
C LEU A 282 -11.83 3.28 11.15
N MET A 283 -11.34 2.89 9.97
CA MET A 283 -12.13 2.85 8.73
C MET A 283 -13.41 1.98 8.87
N PRO A 284 -13.38 0.71 9.31
CA PRO A 284 -14.60 -0.10 9.47
C PRO A 284 -15.57 0.49 10.50
N ARG A 285 -15.04 1.13 11.55
CA ARG A 285 -15.83 1.71 12.65
C ARG A 285 -16.60 2.95 12.20
N ILE A 286 -16.12 3.69 11.19
CA ILE A 286 -16.89 4.79 10.57
C ILE A 286 -18.18 4.23 9.95
N PHE A 287 -18.08 3.17 9.15
CA PHE A 287 -19.23 2.52 8.52
C PHE A 287 -20.20 1.96 9.57
N MET A 288 -19.68 1.23 10.56
CA MET A 288 -20.49 0.72 11.67
C MET A 288 -21.24 1.84 12.40
N ALA A 289 -20.55 2.92 12.76
CA ALA A 289 -21.15 4.02 13.50
C ALA A 289 -22.30 4.70 12.73
N VAL A 290 -22.13 4.89 11.42
CA VAL A 290 -23.16 5.47 10.55
C VAL A 290 -24.38 4.56 10.46
N ARG A 291 -24.21 3.23 10.32
CA ARG A 291 -25.35 2.29 10.26
C ARG A 291 -26.04 2.07 11.59
N GLN A 292 -25.28 2.07 12.69
CA GLN A 292 -25.81 1.91 14.04
C GLN A 292 -26.42 3.21 14.59
N GLU A 293 -26.27 4.34 13.89
CA GLU A 293 -26.60 5.68 14.38
C GLU A 293 -25.98 5.97 15.76
N ASN A 294 -24.77 5.45 15.96
CA ASN A 294 -24.10 5.42 17.25
C ASN A 294 -22.62 5.79 17.08
N ARG A 295 -22.17 6.83 17.80
CA ARG A 295 -20.78 7.31 17.73
C ARG A 295 -19.76 6.40 18.45
N LEU A 296 -20.21 5.43 19.25
CA LEU A 296 -19.33 4.62 20.10
C LEU A 296 -18.24 3.88 19.32
N PRO A 297 -18.51 3.20 18.18
CA PRO A 297 -17.46 2.51 17.41
C PRO A 297 -16.28 3.43 17.05
N ILE A 298 -16.55 4.69 16.67
CA ILE A 298 -15.51 5.69 16.36
C ILE A 298 -14.84 6.19 17.66
N SER A 299 -15.64 6.54 18.68
CA SER A 299 -15.10 7.14 19.90
C SER A 299 -14.19 6.17 20.66
N ASP A 300 -14.57 4.89 20.70
CA ASP A 300 -13.86 3.86 21.45
C ASP A 300 -12.55 3.47 20.75
N ILE A 301 -12.54 3.36 19.41
CA ILE A 301 -11.32 3.03 18.68
C ILE A 301 -10.30 4.18 18.72
N LEU A 302 -10.76 5.43 18.63
CA LEU A 302 -9.87 6.60 18.78
C LEU A 302 -9.30 6.68 20.19
N ALA A 303 -10.11 6.41 21.23
CA ALA A 303 -9.63 6.39 22.60
C ALA A 303 -8.68 5.22 22.91
N ALA A 304 -8.80 4.11 22.16
CA ALA A 304 -7.93 2.94 22.29
C ALA A 304 -6.64 3.06 21.45
N THR A 305 -6.57 4.01 20.52
CA THR A 305 -5.41 4.24 19.66
C THR A 305 -4.35 5.02 20.46
N PRO A 306 -3.14 4.47 20.67
CA PRO A 306 -2.09 5.17 21.41
C PRO A 306 -1.63 6.46 20.72
N ASP A 307 -1.00 7.33 21.49
CA ASP A 307 -0.31 8.51 20.96
C ASP A 307 0.84 8.10 20.03
N ILE A 308 1.04 8.88 18.97
CA ILE A 308 2.12 8.69 17.98
C ILE A 308 3.23 9.73 18.19
N PRO A 309 4.45 9.50 17.68
CA PRO A 309 5.53 10.48 17.75
C PRO A 309 5.16 11.83 17.09
N ASP A 310 5.65 12.95 17.63
CA ASP A 310 5.26 14.31 17.19
C ASP A 310 5.51 14.60 15.70
N GLY A 311 6.52 13.95 15.10
CA GLY A 311 6.87 14.06 13.68
C GLY A 311 6.09 13.11 12.77
N SER A 312 5.12 12.37 13.31
CA SER A 312 4.36 11.36 12.57
C SER A 312 2.92 11.78 12.31
N GLN A 313 2.24 11.06 11.42
CA GLN A 313 0.84 11.35 11.06
C GLN A 313 0.07 10.09 10.67
N TRP A 314 -1.13 9.94 11.21
CA TRP A 314 -2.09 8.95 10.72
C TRP A 314 -2.60 9.31 9.33
N VAL A 315 -2.80 8.31 8.48
CA VAL A 315 -3.52 8.42 7.22
C VAL A 315 -4.90 7.84 7.37
N ILE A 316 -5.92 8.65 7.08
CA ILE A 316 -7.33 8.26 7.16
C ILE A 316 -7.93 8.14 5.77
N PHE A 317 -8.78 7.14 5.57
CA PHE A 317 -9.39 6.84 4.28
C PHE A 317 -10.74 6.16 4.49
N LEU A 318 -11.60 6.22 3.48
CA LEU A 318 -12.90 5.52 3.50
C LEU A 318 -12.85 4.22 2.70
N ARG A 319 -12.22 4.25 1.52
CA ARG A 319 -12.01 3.13 0.61
C ARG A 319 -10.67 3.31 -0.11
N ASN A 320 -10.21 2.24 -0.75
CA ASN A 320 -8.98 2.14 -1.53
C ASN A 320 -9.21 1.14 -2.69
N HIS A 321 -8.15 0.79 -3.42
CA HIS A 321 -8.19 -0.22 -4.48
C HIS A 321 -8.57 -1.64 -4.03
N ASP A 322 -8.35 -1.97 -2.76
CA ASP A 322 -8.68 -3.28 -2.19
C ASP A 322 -10.14 -3.38 -1.70
N GLU A 323 -10.51 -4.54 -1.17
CA GLU A 323 -11.72 -4.69 -0.38
C GLU A 323 -11.70 -3.86 0.91
N LEU A 324 -12.89 -3.59 1.45
CA LEU A 324 -13.02 -3.10 2.82
C LEU A 324 -12.61 -4.25 3.74
N THR A 325 -11.35 -4.24 4.18
CA THR A 325 -10.78 -5.28 5.04
C THR A 325 -11.49 -5.32 6.41
N LEU A 326 -11.82 -6.54 6.86
CA LEU A 326 -12.38 -6.85 8.17
C LEU A 326 -11.49 -7.86 8.91
N GLU A 327 -10.18 -7.82 8.64
CA GLU A 327 -9.21 -8.64 9.37
C GLU A 327 -9.05 -8.16 10.82
N MET A 328 -8.87 -6.85 11.02
CA MET A 328 -8.61 -6.22 12.32
C MET A 328 -9.89 -5.68 12.99
N VAL A 329 -10.90 -6.55 13.02
CA VAL A 329 -12.15 -6.38 13.77
C VAL A 329 -12.44 -7.66 14.55
N THR A 330 -13.27 -7.55 15.59
CA THR A 330 -13.74 -8.75 16.30
C THR A 330 -14.67 -9.59 15.40
N ASP A 331 -14.85 -10.87 15.73
CA ASP A 331 -15.73 -11.76 14.96
C ASP A 331 -17.18 -11.24 14.91
N GLU A 332 -17.69 -10.67 16.01
CA GLU A 332 -19.04 -10.08 16.06
C GLU A 332 -19.16 -8.84 15.17
N GLU A 333 -18.14 -7.97 15.16
CA GLU A 333 -18.09 -6.80 14.27
C GLU A 333 -18.04 -7.22 12.80
N ARG A 334 -17.28 -8.28 12.49
CA ARG A 334 -17.17 -8.82 11.12
C ARG A 334 -18.50 -9.36 10.63
N ASP A 335 -19.18 -10.17 11.44
CA ASP A 335 -20.49 -10.72 11.12
C ASP A 335 -21.53 -9.60 10.92
N TYR A 336 -21.49 -8.57 11.77
CA TYR A 336 -22.33 -7.38 11.61
C TYR A 336 -22.07 -6.65 10.28
N MET A 337 -20.80 -6.39 9.97
CA MET A 337 -20.42 -5.71 8.73
C MET A 337 -20.85 -6.50 7.49
N TRP A 338 -20.69 -7.82 7.49
CA TRP A 338 -21.18 -8.65 6.40
C TRP A 338 -22.71 -8.65 6.27
N ALA A 339 -23.45 -8.70 7.37
CA ALA A 339 -24.90 -8.68 7.35
C ALA A 339 -25.45 -7.35 6.78
N GLU A 340 -24.83 -6.23 7.13
CA GLU A 340 -25.28 -4.90 6.72
C GLU A 340 -24.82 -4.50 5.31
N TYR A 341 -23.56 -4.78 4.96
CA TYR A 341 -22.92 -4.24 3.77
C TYR A 341 -22.63 -5.28 2.67
N ALA A 342 -22.73 -6.58 2.96
CA ALA A 342 -22.43 -7.67 2.03
C ALA A 342 -23.55 -8.74 2.02
N GLN A 343 -24.77 -8.29 1.74
CA GLN A 343 -25.97 -9.13 1.67
C GLN A 343 -25.88 -10.18 0.56
N ASP A 344 -25.23 -9.85 -0.56
CA ASP A 344 -24.90 -10.82 -1.60
C ASP A 344 -23.50 -11.41 -1.31
N PRO A 345 -23.35 -12.75 -1.25
CA PRO A 345 -22.06 -13.39 -0.97
C PRO A 345 -20.93 -12.96 -1.91
N ARG A 346 -21.26 -12.58 -3.15
CA ARG A 346 -20.26 -12.10 -4.13
C ARG A 346 -19.68 -10.76 -3.77
N MET A 347 -20.28 -10.00 -2.86
CA MET A 347 -19.72 -8.74 -2.36
C MET A 347 -18.57 -8.98 -1.39
N ARG A 348 -18.37 -10.23 -0.93
CA ARG A 348 -17.26 -10.61 -0.06
C ARG A 348 -16.06 -11.03 -0.90
N ALA A 349 -14.88 -10.76 -0.38
CA ALA A 349 -13.61 -11.27 -0.88
C ALA A 349 -12.67 -11.40 0.32
N ASN A 350 -12.00 -12.55 0.46
CA ASN A 350 -11.18 -12.87 1.62
C ASN A 350 -11.97 -12.62 2.92
N ILE A 351 -11.40 -11.82 3.83
CA ILE A 351 -12.02 -11.39 5.08
C ILE A 351 -12.53 -9.94 4.96
N GLY A 352 -13.14 -9.57 3.83
CA GLY A 352 -13.59 -8.20 3.60
C GLY A 352 -14.79 -8.05 2.64
N ILE A 353 -15.03 -6.80 2.21
CA ILE A 353 -16.16 -6.42 1.34
C ILE A 353 -15.66 -5.64 0.12
N ARG A 354 -15.71 -6.24 -1.07
CA ARG A 354 -15.25 -5.67 -2.35
C ARG A 354 -16.30 -4.75 -2.99
N ARG A 355 -16.54 -3.60 -2.36
CA ARG A 355 -17.49 -2.57 -2.81
C ARG A 355 -16.87 -1.17 -2.76
N ARG A 356 -17.33 -0.27 -3.62
CA ARG A 356 -16.99 1.17 -3.60
C ARG A 356 -17.81 1.92 -2.55
N LEU A 357 -17.41 3.16 -2.26
CA LEU A 357 -18.03 3.99 -1.22
C LEU A 357 -19.51 4.26 -1.48
N ALA A 358 -19.86 4.80 -2.66
CA ALA A 358 -21.24 5.16 -2.96
C ALA A 358 -22.19 3.95 -2.90
N PRO A 359 -21.85 2.78 -3.48
CA PRO A 359 -22.70 1.60 -3.35
C PRO A 359 -22.75 0.97 -1.94
N LEU A 360 -21.73 1.15 -1.09
CA LEU A 360 -21.80 0.78 0.34
C LEU A 360 -22.78 1.64 1.11
N LEU A 361 -22.93 2.90 0.72
CA LEU A 361 -23.81 3.88 1.37
C LEU A 361 -25.18 4.00 0.67
N ASP A 362 -25.60 2.96 -0.06
CA ASP A 362 -26.88 2.91 -0.78
C ASP A 362 -27.07 4.07 -1.81
N ASN A 363 -25.96 4.65 -2.29
CA ASN A 363 -25.91 5.88 -3.09
C ASN A 363 -26.65 7.07 -2.43
N ASP A 364 -26.74 7.07 -1.10
CA ASP A 364 -27.32 8.13 -0.30
C ASP A 364 -26.31 9.29 -0.18
N ARG A 365 -26.65 10.41 -0.81
CA ARG A 365 -25.81 11.60 -0.85
C ARG A 365 -25.51 12.15 0.54
N ASP A 366 -26.48 12.15 1.45
CA ASP A 366 -26.31 12.72 2.79
C ASP A 366 -25.31 11.88 3.59
N ARG A 367 -25.35 10.54 3.43
CA ARG A 367 -24.38 9.63 4.04
C ARG A 367 -22.98 9.77 3.42
N ILE A 368 -22.89 9.94 2.11
CA ILE A 368 -21.60 10.15 1.43
C ILE A 368 -20.96 11.46 1.92
N GLU A 369 -21.73 12.55 2.01
CA GLU A 369 -21.24 13.82 2.56
C GLU A 369 -20.84 13.70 4.04
N LEU A 370 -21.62 12.98 4.86
CA LEU A 370 -21.29 12.74 6.26
C LEU A 370 -19.96 11.98 6.42
N CYS A 371 -19.79 10.86 5.70
CA CYS A 371 -18.55 10.08 5.74
C CYS A 371 -17.36 10.90 5.23
N THR A 372 -17.56 11.69 4.18
CA THR A 372 -16.52 12.59 3.65
C THR A 372 -16.16 13.69 4.65
N ALA A 373 -17.15 14.25 5.35
CA ALA A 373 -16.90 15.23 6.41
C ALA A 373 -16.11 14.63 7.58
N LEU A 374 -16.42 13.39 7.98
CA LEU A 374 -15.63 12.66 8.99
C LEU A 374 -14.19 12.44 8.51
N LEU A 375 -14.02 11.98 7.27
CA LEU A 375 -12.70 11.81 6.65
C LEU A 375 -11.88 13.11 6.68
N LEU A 376 -12.49 14.27 6.41
CA LEU A 376 -11.78 15.55 6.33
C LEU A 376 -11.62 16.26 7.69
N SER A 377 -12.19 15.72 8.78
CA SER A 377 -12.18 16.39 10.10
C SER A 377 -11.60 15.56 11.24
N LEU A 378 -11.43 14.25 11.06
CA LEU A 378 -10.75 13.39 12.02
C LEU A 378 -9.23 13.65 11.99
N PRO A 379 -8.49 13.39 13.10
CA PRO A 379 -7.05 13.59 13.14
C PRO A 379 -6.32 12.67 12.17
N GLY A 380 -5.64 13.27 11.18
CA GLY A 380 -4.85 12.57 10.18
C GLY A 380 -4.87 13.29 8.84
N SER A 381 -4.07 12.80 7.90
CA SER A 381 -4.10 13.25 6.51
C SER A 381 -5.06 12.37 5.70
N PRO A 382 -6.05 12.94 5.00
CA PRO A 382 -7.05 12.16 4.29
C PRO A 382 -6.54 11.65 2.94
N ILE A 383 -6.96 10.44 2.56
CA ILE A 383 -6.85 9.91 1.19
C ILE A 383 -8.25 9.82 0.58
N LEU A 384 -8.37 10.35 -0.64
CA LEU A 384 -9.51 10.13 -1.53
C LEU A 384 -9.15 9.04 -2.54
N TYR A 385 -10.08 8.12 -2.80
CA TYR A 385 -9.94 7.12 -3.85
C TYR A 385 -10.59 7.60 -5.15
N TYR A 386 -9.86 7.47 -6.28
CA TYR A 386 -10.30 8.08 -7.54
C TYR A 386 -11.73 7.67 -7.92
N GLY A 387 -12.57 8.67 -8.21
CA GLY A 387 -13.96 8.48 -8.60
C GLY A 387 -14.97 8.53 -7.46
N ASP A 388 -14.55 8.41 -6.21
CA ASP A 388 -15.46 8.56 -5.07
C ASP A 388 -15.97 10.01 -4.95
N GLU A 389 -15.19 11.00 -5.41
CA GLU A 389 -15.59 12.42 -5.45
C GLU A 389 -16.75 12.71 -6.41
N ILE A 390 -17.02 11.80 -7.36
CA ILE A 390 -18.19 11.85 -8.26
C ILE A 390 -19.19 10.73 -7.98
N GLY A 391 -18.99 9.93 -6.93
CA GLY A 391 -19.90 8.85 -6.53
C GLY A 391 -19.87 7.64 -7.46
N MET A 392 -18.69 7.24 -7.96
CA MET A 392 -18.56 6.04 -8.79
C MET A 392 -19.06 4.77 -8.11
N GLY A 393 -19.71 3.91 -8.90
CA GLY A 393 -20.16 2.59 -8.49
C GLY A 393 -19.12 1.48 -8.67
N ASP A 394 -19.48 0.26 -8.32
CA ASP A 394 -18.68 -0.95 -8.51
C ASP A 394 -19.38 -1.96 -9.44
N ASN A 395 -18.66 -3.02 -9.79
CA ASN A 395 -19.21 -4.13 -10.55
C ASN A 395 -18.90 -5.47 -9.86
N ILE A 396 -19.84 -5.96 -9.06
CA ILE A 396 -19.72 -7.22 -8.29
C ILE A 396 -19.85 -8.51 -9.13
N TRP A 397 -20.05 -8.36 -10.45
CA TRP A 397 -20.17 -9.48 -11.39
C TRP A 397 -18.85 -9.86 -12.05
N LEU A 398 -17.84 -9.00 -11.89
CA LEU A 398 -16.45 -9.27 -12.20
C LEU A 398 -15.75 -9.79 -10.94
#